data_AF-A0A7J8NHB9-F1
#
_entry.id   AF-A0A7J8NHB9-F1
#
_cell.length_a   1.000
_cell.length_b   1.000
_cell.length_c   1.000
_cell.angle_alpha   90.00
_cell.angle_beta   90.00
_cell.angle_gamma   90.00
#
_symmetry.space_group_name_H-M   'P 1'
#
loop_
_entity.id
_entity.type
_entity.pdbx_description
1 polymer ?
#
loop_
_entity_poly.entity_id
_entity_poly.type
_entity_poly.pdbx_seq_one_letter_code
_entity_poly.pdbx_strand_id
1 'polypeptide(L)'
;MVMENLTFGRNITRQYDLKGALHARFNSAAEGSGDVLLDQNFVNDMNSSPLYVSNQAKRLLQRAVWNDTTFLNSINVMDYSLLVGVDTERRELVCGIIDYLRQYTWDKQLETWVKSSLVVPKNLLPTVISPKEYKKRFRKFMSTYFLSVPDHWCSQGSSDPCQLCGTPNDASSQPKSLNGISA
;
A
#
# COMPACT_ATOMS: atom_id res chain seq x y z
N MET A 1 -1.94 -14.16 -24.83
CA MET A 1 -2.59 -14.55 -23.56
C MET A 1 -3.69 -13.54 -23.28
N VAL A 2 -4.86 -13.98 -22.80
CA VAL A 2 -5.95 -13.09 -22.38
C VAL A 2 -6.06 -13.21 -20.86
N MET A 3 -6.13 -12.09 -20.16
CA MET A 3 -6.23 -12.01 -18.71
C MET A 3 -7.23 -10.91 -18.31
N GLU A 4 -7.70 -10.97 -17.06
CA GLU A 4 -8.58 -9.96 -16.49
C GLU A 4 -7.89 -8.59 -16.43
N ASN A 5 -8.66 -7.54 -16.71
CA ASN A 5 -8.22 -6.16 -16.51
C ASN A 5 -8.67 -5.66 -15.13
N LEU A 6 -7.71 -5.53 -14.21
CA LEU A 6 -7.94 -5.08 -12.84
C LEU A 6 -8.58 -3.68 -12.75
N THR A 7 -8.32 -2.79 -13.70
CA THR A 7 -8.79 -1.40 -13.64
C THR A 7 -10.04 -1.14 -14.50
N PHE A 8 -10.62 -2.17 -15.11
CA PHE A 8 -11.78 -2.01 -15.99
C PHE A 8 -12.99 -1.44 -15.25
N GLY A 9 -13.62 -0.41 -15.83
CA GLY A 9 -14.83 0.23 -15.29
C GLY A 9 -14.62 1.05 -14.02
N ARG A 10 -13.37 1.44 -13.71
CA ARG A 10 -13.00 2.18 -12.50
C ARG A 10 -12.25 3.45 -12.84
N ASN A 11 -12.45 4.49 -12.04
CA ASN A 11 -11.72 5.75 -12.20
C ASN A 11 -10.49 5.75 -11.26
N ILE A 12 -9.39 5.20 -11.77
CA ILE A 12 -8.16 5.06 -10.99
C ILE A 12 -7.39 6.38 -10.99
N THR A 13 -7.34 7.04 -9.84
CA THR A 13 -6.62 8.31 -9.68
C THR A 13 -5.15 8.13 -9.35
N ARG A 14 -4.78 7.01 -8.72
CA ARG A 14 -3.39 6.61 -8.48
C ARG A 14 -3.21 5.12 -8.68
N GLN A 15 -2.10 4.75 -9.32
CA GLN A 15 -1.75 3.36 -9.57
C GLN A 15 -0.32 3.09 -9.12
N TYR A 16 -0.12 1.98 -8.41
CA TYR A 16 1.18 1.55 -7.90
C TYR A 16 1.55 0.17 -8.40
N ASP A 17 2.81 -0.02 -8.77
CA ASP A 17 3.46 -1.32 -8.96
C ASP A 17 4.41 -1.54 -7.78
N LEU A 18 4.12 -2.53 -6.94
CA LEU A 18 4.83 -2.77 -5.69
C LEU A 18 5.57 -4.12 -5.70
N LYS A 19 6.88 -4.11 -5.47
CA LYS A 19 7.73 -5.33 -5.41
C LYS A 19 8.31 -5.62 -4.03
N GLY A 20 8.07 -4.73 -3.08
CA GLY A 20 8.64 -4.72 -1.74
C GLY A 20 10.10 -4.28 -1.67
N ALA A 21 10.57 -3.46 -2.61
CA ALA A 21 11.96 -2.98 -2.63
C ALA A 21 12.01 -1.47 -2.86
N LEU A 22 12.91 -0.76 -2.18
CA LEU A 22 12.99 0.71 -2.27
C LEU A 22 14.09 1.20 -3.23
N HIS A 23 15.17 0.43 -3.40
CA HIS A 23 16.29 0.83 -4.24
C HIS A 23 15.88 0.87 -5.72
N ALA A 24 16.13 2.00 -6.39
CA ALA A 24 15.73 2.26 -7.78
C ALA A 24 14.22 2.06 -8.06
N ARG A 25 13.37 2.26 -7.04
CA ARG A 25 11.91 2.08 -7.11
C ARG A 25 11.18 3.38 -6.79
N PHE A 26 11.61 4.47 -7.43
CA PHE A 26 10.99 5.79 -7.38
C PHE A 26 10.69 6.27 -8.81
N ASN A 27 9.53 6.87 -9.00
CA ASN A 27 9.14 7.54 -10.23
C ASN A 27 8.96 9.05 -9.96
N SER A 28 9.64 9.89 -10.73
CA SER A 28 9.60 11.36 -10.62
C SER A 28 8.41 11.99 -11.34
N ALA A 29 7.49 11.17 -11.85
CA ALA A 29 6.31 11.60 -12.58
C ALA A 29 5.52 12.71 -11.84
N ALA A 30 5.04 13.69 -12.62
CA ALA A 30 4.16 14.72 -12.10
C ALA A 30 2.82 14.13 -11.66
N GLU A 31 2.24 14.68 -10.60
CA GLU A 31 0.92 14.28 -10.09
C GLU A 31 -0.14 14.45 -11.20
N GLY A 32 -0.89 13.38 -11.51
CA GLY A 32 -1.90 13.39 -12.57
C GLY A 32 -1.41 13.04 -13.99
N SER A 33 -0.14 12.69 -14.17
CA SER A 33 0.41 12.20 -15.46
C SER A 33 -0.17 10.85 -15.93
N GLY A 34 -0.89 10.14 -15.06
CA GLY A 34 -1.32 8.76 -15.33
C GLY A 34 -0.20 7.73 -15.20
N ASP A 35 0.99 8.15 -14.74
CA ASP A 35 2.13 7.28 -14.58
C ASP A 35 1.94 6.29 -13.43
N VAL A 36 2.48 5.08 -13.62
CA VAL A 36 2.51 4.06 -12.57
C VAL A 36 3.59 4.40 -11.56
N LEU A 37 3.19 4.57 -10.30
CA LEU A 37 4.04 4.86 -9.17
C LEU A 37 4.68 3.58 -8.62
N LEU A 38 5.81 3.70 -7.94
CA LEU A 38 6.58 2.55 -7.43
C LEU A 38 6.60 2.52 -5.90
N ASP A 39 7.32 1.56 -5.32
CA ASP A 39 7.38 1.33 -3.88
C ASP A 39 7.76 2.57 -3.07
N GLN A 40 8.76 3.35 -3.51
CA GLN A 40 9.19 4.54 -2.78
C GLN A 40 8.13 5.63 -2.82
N ASN A 41 7.43 5.81 -3.94
CA ASN A 41 6.29 6.72 -4.03
C ASN A 41 5.17 6.29 -3.07
N PHE A 42 4.86 5.00 -3.03
CA PHE A 42 3.84 4.45 -2.13
C PHE A 42 4.20 4.71 -0.66
N VAL A 43 5.45 4.49 -0.25
CA VAL A 43 5.90 4.78 1.12
C VAL A 43 5.77 6.28 1.45
N ASN A 44 6.18 7.16 0.54
CA ASN A 44 6.07 8.60 0.73
C ASN A 44 4.60 9.03 0.89
N ASP A 45 3.72 8.47 0.05
CA ASP A 45 2.29 8.72 0.09
C ASP A 45 1.69 8.19 1.40
N MET A 46 2.06 6.98 1.85
CA MET A 46 1.55 6.44 3.11
C MET A 46 2.03 7.22 4.34
N ASN A 47 3.17 7.92 4.25
CA ASN A 47 3.64 8.79 5.33
C ASN A 47 2.94 10.15 5.34
N SER A 48 2.54 10.66 4.16
CA SER A 48 1.94 11.99 4.01
C SER A 48 0.41 11.97 4.07
N SER A 49 -0.20 10.98 3.43
CA SER A 49 -1.65 10.77 3.33
C SER A 49 -1.96 9.26 3.27
N PRO A 50 -2.03 8.59 4.43
CA PRO A 50 -2.18 7.13 4.49
C PRO A 50 -3.51 6.64 3.91
N LEU A 51 -3.45 5.54 3.16
CA LEU A 51 -4.63 4.80 2.73
C LEU A 51 -4.98 3.75 3.79
N TYR A 52 -6.12 3.94 4.44
CA TYR A 52 -6.62 3.01 5.45
C TYR A 52 -7.58 1.99 4.85
N VAL A 53 -7.43 0.74 5.27
CA VAL A 53 -8.38 -0.34 4.99
C VAL A 53 -8.98 -0.87 6.29
N SER A 54 -10.12 -1.58 6.21
CA SER A 54 -10.65 -2.28 7.37
C SER A 54 -9.72 -3.41 7.81
N ASN A 55 -9.79 -3.83 9.08
CA ASN A 55 -9.04 -4.99 9.56
C ASN A 55 -9.43 -6.26 8.81
N GLN A 56 -10.70 -6.39 8.43
CA GLN A 56 -11.17 -7.49 7.59
C GLN A 56 -10.50 -7.47 6.21
N ALA A 57 -10.51 -6.33 5.52
CA ALA A 57 -9.91 -6.19 4.20
C ALA A 57 -8.40 -6.44 4.23
N LYS A 58 -7.69 -5.91 5.25
CA LYS A 58 -6.26 -6.18 5.44
C LYS A 58 -5.97 -7.67 5.63
N ARG A 59 -6.77 -8.37 6.44
CA ARG A 59 -6.62 -9.83 6.65
C ARG A 59 -6.86 -10.62 5.37
N LEU A 60 -7.86 -10.24 4.57
CA LEU A 60 -8.14 -10.86 3.27
C LEU A 60 -6.97 -10.66 2.31
N LEU A 61 -6.47 -9.43 2.18
CA LEU A 61 -5.30 -9.10 1.35
C LEU A 61 -4.06 -9.91 1.78
N GLN A 62 -3.76 -9.93 3.09
CA GLN A 62 -2.62 -10.67 3.63
C GLN A 62 -2.72 -12.17 3.35
N ARG A 63 -3.91 -12.76 3.47
CA ARG A 63 -4.14 -14.18 3.19
C ARG A 63 -4.00 -14.48 1.69
N ALA A 64 -4.55 -13.65 0.82
CA ALA A 64 -4.40 -13.79 -0.63
C ALA A 64 -2.93 -13.71 -1.05
N VAL A 65 -2.24 -12.62 -0.64
CA VAL A 65 -0.80 -12.44 -0.87
C VAL A 65 0.01 -13.62 -0.32
N TRP A 66 -0.34 -14.13 0.86
CA TRP A 66 0.34 -15.30 1.41
C TRP A 66 0.16 -16.53 0.51
N ASN A 67 -1.06 -16.86 0.13
CA ASN A 67 -1.32 -18.06 -0.68
C ASN A 67 -0.64 -17.97 -2.04
N ASP A 68 -0.84 -16.87 -2.77
CA ASP A 68 -0.31 -16.69 -4.12
C ASP A 68 1.21 -16.71 -4.13
N THR A 69 1.85 -16.00 -3.20
CA THR A 69 3.32 -15.98 -3.13
C THR A 69 3.92 -17.29 -2.61
N THR A 70 3.13 -18.13 -1.91
CA THR A 70 3.57 -19.51 -1.60
C THR A 70 3.64 -20.33 -2.87
N PHE A 71 2.61 -20.24 -3.71
CA PHE A 71 2.55 -20.90 -5.01
C PHE A 71 3.67 -20.41 -5.95
N LEU A 72 3.81 -19.09 -6.15
CA LEU A 72 4.85 -18.53 -7.02
C LEU A 72 6.26 -18.95 -6.60
N ASN A 73 6.54 -19.00 -5.30
CA ASN A 73 7.81 -19.51 -4.80
C ASN A 73 7.99 -21.01 -5.08
N SER A 74 6.93 -21.83 -5.03
CA SER A 74 7.04 -23.28 -5.31
C SER A 74 7.41 -23.57 -6.77
N ILE A 75 7.07 -22.66 -7.69
CA ILE A 75 7.43 -22.74 -9.11
C ILE A 75 8.60 -21.81 -9.48
N ASN A 76 9.36 -21.33 -8.48
CA ASN A 76 10.53 -20.46 -8.65
C ASN A 76 10.28 -19.17 -9.46
N VAL A 77 9.06 -18.63 -9.41
CA VAL A 77 8.72 -17.33 -10.01
C VAL A 77 9.14 -16.21 -9.06
N MET A 78 9.79 -15.20 -9.62
CA MET A 78 10.22 -13.97 -8.95
C MET A 78 9.81 -12.76 -9.79
N ASP A 79 10.16 -11.56 -9.32
CA ASP A 79 9.94 -10.29 -10.02
C ASP A 79 8.46 -9.91 -10.29
N TYR A 80 7.52 -10.66 -9.71
CA TYR A 80 6.10 -10.31 -9.70
C TYR A 80 5.83 -9.07 -8.84
N SER A 81 4.84 -8.27 -9.22
CA SER A 81 4.41 -7.07 -8.51
C SER A 81 2.99 -7.22 -7.98
N LEU A 82 2.65 -6.50 -6.91
CA LEU A 82 1.26 -6.19 -6.59
C LEU A 82 0.90 -4.89 -7.30
N LEU A 83 -0.02 -4.97 -8.26
CA LEU A 83 -0.65 -3.79 -8.83
C LEU A 83 -1.72 -3.30 -7.86
N VAL A 84 -1.72 -2.00 -7.57
CA VAL A 84 -2.70 -1.35 -6.68
C VAL A 84 -3.28 -0.15 -7.39
N GLY A 85 -4.60 -0.12 -7.60
CA GLY A 85 -5.34 1.03 -8.09
C GLY A 85 -6.15 1.66 -6.97
N VAL A 86 -6.12 2.98 -6.88
CA VAL A 86 -6.94 3.78 -5.96
C VAL A 86 -8.10 4.37 -6.74
N ASP A 87 -9.32 3.94 -6.43
CA ASP A 87 -10.56 4.53 -6.96
C ASP A 87 -11.12 5.48 -5.90
N THR A 88 -10.92 6.78 -6.09
CA THR A 88 -11.38 7.80 -5.14
C THR A 88 -12.88 8.07 -5.22
N GLU A 89 -13.51 7.79 -6.36
CA GLU A 89 -14.95 7.97 -6.52
C GLU A 89 -15.72 6.91 -5.73
N ARG A 90 -15.30 5.64 -5.88
CA ARG A 90 -15.88 4.50 -5.17
C ARG A 90 -15.31 4.33 -3.76
N ARG A 91 -14.20 5.00 -3.45
CA ARG A 91 -13.43 4.85 -2.19
C ARG A 91 -12.96 3.41 -1.98
N GLU A 92 -12.47 2.80 -3.05
CA GLU A 92 -12.02 1.41 -3.07
C GLU A 92 -10.55 1.30 -3.47
N LEU A 93 -9.88 0.27 -2.93
CA LEU A 93 -8.59 -0.17 -3.42
C LEU A 93 -8.79 -1.44 -4.23
N VAL A 94 -8.27 -1.45 -5.44
CA VAL A 94 -8.21 -2.65 -6.28
C VAL A 94 -6.78 -3.13 -6.30
N CYS A 95 -6.58 -4.43 -6.11
CA CYS A 95 -5.24 -4.97 -6.15
C CYS A 95 -5.20 -6.37 -6.76
N GLY A 96 -4.06 -6.70 -7.36
CA GLY A 96 -3.82 -8.02 -7.94
C GLY A 96 -2.34 -8.23 -8.26
N ILE A 97 -1.88 -9.48 -8.18
CA ILE A 97 -0.50 -9.83 -8.52
C ILE A 97 -0.38 -9.91 -10.05
N ILE A 98 0.63 -9.26 -10.60
CA ILE A 98 0.94 -9.20 -12.04
C ILE A 98 2.36 -9.71 -12.32
N ASP A 99 2.72 -9.83 -13.60
CA ASP A 99 4.05 -10.23 -14.09
C ASP A 99 4.53 -11.63 -13.62
N TYR A 100 3.60 -12.53 -13.30
CA TYR A 100 3.91 -13.87 -12.75
C TYR A 100 4.16 -14.95 -13.82
N LEU A 101 4.07 -14.63 -15.10
CA LEU A 101 4.09 -15.61 -16.19
C LEU A 101 5.50 -16.01 -16.63
N ARG A 102 6.51 -15.21 -16.30
CA ARG A 102 7.89 -15.53 -16.62
C ARG A 102 8.53 -16.23 -15.43
N GLN A 103 8.76 -17.53 -15.56
CA GLN A 103 9.65 -18.24 -14.65
C GLN A 103 11.02 -17.55 -14.71
N TYR A 104 11.65 -17.39 -13.55
CA TYR A 104 13.00 -16.88 -13.48
C TYR A 104 13.93 -17.95 -14.05
N THR A 105 14.16 -17.90 -15.36
CA THR A 105 15.21 -18.69 -15.98
C THR A 105 16.53 -18.00 -15.63
N TRP A 106 17.54 -18.81 -15.30
CA TRP A 106 18.83 -18.42 -14.73
C TRP A 106 19.65 -17.42 -15.59
N ASP A 107 19.18 -17.10 -16.80
CA ASP A 107 19.76 -16.18 -17.78
C ASP A 107 19.99 -14.76 -17.25
N LYS A 108 19.05 -14.18 -16.47
CA LYS A 108 19.29 -12.86 -15.85
C LYS A 108 20.32 -12.92 -14.74
N GLN A 109 20.39 -14.04 -14.02
CA GLN A 109 21.34 -14.24 -12.94
C GLN A 109 22.75 -14.44 -13.50
N LEU A 110 22.88 -15.18 -14.61
CA LEU A 110 24.13 -15.35 -15.34
C LEU A 110 24.62 -14.00 -15.89
N GLU A 111 23.74 -13.22 -16.53
CA GLU A 111 24.12 -11.90 -17.04
C GLU A 111 24.53 -10.94 -15.91
N THR A 112 23.86 -11.01 -14.76
CA THR A 112 24.19 -10.21 -13.57
C THR A 112 25.47 -10.70 -12.89
N TRP A 113 25.72 -12.01 -12.76
CA TRP A 113 26.95 -12.56 -12.19
C TRP A 113 28.16 -12.24 -13.06
N VAL A 114 28.02 -12.33 -14.39
CA VAL A 114 29.04 -11.92 -15.37
C VAL A 114 29.34 -10.42 -15.21
N LYS A 115 28.31 -9.57 -15.06
CA LYS A 115 28.48 -8.12 -14.88
C LYS A 115 28.99 -7.73 -13.49
N SER A 116 28.63 -8.43 -12.43
CA SER A 116 29.03 -8.10 -11.05
C SER A 116 30.39 -8.69 -10.67
N SER A 117 30.77 -9.84 -11.24
CA SER A 117 32.12 -10.41 -11.08
C SER A 117 33.23 -9.55 -11.70
N LEU A 118 32.89 -8.63 -12.59
CA LEU A 118 33.86 -7.77 -13.29
C LEU A 118 34.01 -6.37 -12.65
N VAL A 119 33.05 -5.92 -11.81
CA VAL A 119 32.97 -4.49 -11.43
C VAL A 119 32.66 -4.23 -9.93
N VAL A 120 32.30 -5.23 -9.11
CA VAL A 120 31.82 -4.98 -7.74
C VAL A 120 32.74 -5.56 -6.65
N PRO A 121 33.21 -4.77 -5.66
CA PRO A 121 33.94 -5.26 -4.49
C PRO A 121 33.07 -6.20 -3.63
N LYS A 122 33.69 -7.23 -3.04
CA LYS A 122 33.09 -8.39 -2.34
C LYS A 122 32.16 -8.11 -1.14
N ASN A 123 31.82 -6.86 -0.83
CA ASN A 123 31.13 -6.46 0.41
C ASN A 123 29.67 -6.00 0.23
N LEU A 124 29.14 -5.95 -0.99
CA LEU A 124 27.70 -5.73 -1.20
C LEU A 124 26.99 -7.06 -1.42
N LEU A 125 26.04 -7.38 -0.55
CA LEU A 125 25.11 -8.50 -0.73
C LEU A 125 24.50 -8.40 -2.13
N PRO A 126 24.55 -9.46 -2.95
CA PRO A 126 24.07 -9.38 -4.31
C PRO A 126 22.59 -9.00 -4.30
N THR A 127 22.22 -8.01 -5.11
CA THR A 127 20.83 -7.56 -5.37
C THR A 127 19.93 -8.72 -5.86
N VAL A 128 20.56 -9.84 -6.22
CA VAL A 128 19.95 -11.11 -6.58
C VAL A 128 19.49 -11.85 -5.32
N ILE A 129 18.19 -11.78 -5.07
CA ILE A 129 17.55 -12.42 -3.92
C ILE A 129 16.92 -13.75 -4.39
N SER A 130 17.07 -14.83 -3.62
CA SER A 130 16.42 -16.12 -3.92
C SER A 130 14.88 -16.00 -3.91
N PRO A 131 14.12 -16.89 -4.58
CA PRO A 131 12.65 -16.83 -4.58
C PRO A 131 12.04 -16.79 -3.17
N LYS A 132 12.66 -17.52 -2.24
CA LYS A 132 12.26 -17.57 -0.83
C LYS A 132 12.41 -16.21 -0.14
N GLU A 133 13.52 -15.54 -0.37
CA GLU A 133 13.81 -14.23 0.22
C GLU A 133 13.01 -13.11 -0.48
N TYR A 134 12.79 -13.20 -1.81
CA TYR A 134 11.91 -12.29 -2.55
C TYR A 134 10.49 -12.32 -1.97
N LYS A 135 9.93 -13.53 -1.78
CA LYS A 135 8.62 -13.75 -1.16
C LYS A 135 8.52 -13.12 0.22
N LYS A 136 9.52 -13.35 1.09
CA LYS A 136 9.52 -12.79 2.45
C LYS A 136 9.51 -11.26 2.43
N ARG A 137 10.37 -10.66 1.60
CA ARG A 137 10.46 -9.21 1.42
C ARG A 137 9.13 -8.63 0.94
N PHE A 138 8.57 -9.21 -0.13
CA PHE A 138 7.28 -8.80 -0.70
C PHE A 138 6.16 -8.82 0.34
N ARG A 139 6.00 -9.94 1.07
CA ARG A 139 5.00 -10.07 2.14
C ARG A 139 5.19 -9.05 3.26
N LYS A 140 6.44 -8.84 3.69
CA LYS A 140 6.75 -7.90 4.77
C LYS A 140 6.38 -6.48 4.37
N PHE A 141 6.64 -6.08 3.12
CA PHE A 141 6.24 -4.78 2.60
C PHE A 141 4.73 -4.59 2.66
N MET A 142 3.93 -5.51 2.08
CA MET A 142 2.47 -5.40 2.07
C MET A 142 1.88 -5.35 3.48
N SER A 143 2.41 -6.17 4.40
CA SER A 143 1.94 -6.17 5.79
C SER A 143 2.25 -4.87 6.54
N THR A 144 3.33 -4.18 6.16
CA THR A 144 3.82 -2.99 6.86
C THR A 144 3.10 -1.74 6.38
N TYR A 145 2.94 -1.58 5.06
CA TYR A 145 2.47 -0.32 4.49
C TYR A 145 0.97 -0.27 4.19
N PHE A 146 0.27 -1.41 4.12
CA PHE A 146 -1.20 -1.40 4.13
C PHE A 146 -1.69 -1.26 5.57
N LEU A 147 -2.03 -0.04 5.97
CA LEU A 147 -2.51 0.28 7.32
C LEU A 147 -3.98 -0.10 7.47
N SER A 148 -4.34 -0.63 8.64
CA SER A 148 -5.74 -0.90 8.96
C SER A 148 -6.24 -0.07 10.12
N VAL A 149 -7.54 0.22 10.08
CA VAL A 149 -8.29 0.86 11.16
C VAL A 149 -9.37 -0.10 11.66
N PRO A 150 -9.93 0.12 12.86
CA PRO A 150 -11.07 -0.66 13.35
C PRO A 150 -12.21 -0.73 12.33
N ASP A 151 -12.85 -1.89 12.20
CA ASP A 151 -13.84 -2.15 11.13
C ASP A 151 -15.06 -1.20 11.19
N HIS A 152 -15.40 -0.72 12.39
CA HIS A 152 -16.50 0.24 12.58
C HIS A 152 -16.21 1.63 11.99
N TRP A 153 -14.93 2.01 11.80
CA TRP A 153 -14.56 3.27 11.10
C TRP A 153 -14.77 3.17 9.59
N CYS A 154 -14.83 1.95 9.05
CA CYS A 154 -15.08 1.69 7.64
C CYS A 154 -16.55 1.35 7.36
N SER A 155 -17.39 1.30 8.39
CA SER A 155 -18.82 1.04 8.23
C SER A 155 -19.52 2.33 7.81
N GLN A 156 -19.96 2.41 6.55
CA GLN A 156 -20.86 3.47 6.13
C GLN A 156 -22.24 3.22 6.77
N GLY A 157 -22.43 3.71 7.99
CA GLY A 157 -23.71 3.55 8.69
C GLY A 157 -23.71 3.71 10.21
N SER A 158 -22.82 4.49 10.84
CA SER A 158 -23.08 4.92 12.23
C SER A 158 -23.51 6.39 12.26
N SER A 159 -24.82 6.62 12.35
CA SER A 159 -25.41 7.88 12.79
C SER A 159 -25.28 8.09 14.31
N ASP A 160 -24.33 7.43 14.97
CA ASP A 160 -24.09 7.60 16.40
C ASP A 160 -22.84 8.44 16.60
N PRO A 161 -22.97 9.66 17.14
CA PRO A 161 -21.82 10.45 17.55
C PRO A 161 -21.02 9.65 18.58
N CYS A 162 -19.72 9.53 18.33
CA CYS A 162 -18.78 8.87 19.22
C CYS A 162 -18.82 9.53 20.61
N GLN A 163 -19.47 8.91 21.60
CA GLN A 163 -19.55 9.41 22.98
C GLN A 163 -18.20 9.38 23.75
N LEU A 164 -17.11 8.97 23.09
CA LEU A 164 -15.77 8.93 23.66
C LEU A 164 -15.01 10.26 23.55
N CYS A 165 -15.53 11.22 22.78
CA CYS A 165 -15.02 12.59 22.76
C CYS A 165 -15.94 13.49 23.61
N GLY A 166 -15.91 13.29 24.93
CA GLY A 166 -16.52 14.24 25.86
C GLY A 166 -15.77 15.56 25.80
N THR A 167 -16.35 16.58 25.16
CA THR A 167 -15.96 17.97 25.42
C THR A 167 -16.41 18.33 26.83
N PRO A 168 -15.53 18.86 27.71
CA PRO A 168 -16.01 19.53 28.92
C PRO A 168 -16.78 20.76 28.43
N ASN A 169 -18.09 20.79 28.67
CA ASN A 169 -18.88 21.99 28.46
C ASN A 169 -18.29 23.11 29.31
N ASP A 170 -17.78 24.14 28.64
CA ASP A 170 -17.56 25.46 29.20
C ASP A 170 -18.86 25.93 29.85
N ALA A 171 -18.86 25.99 31.18
CA ALA A 171 -19.88 26.68 31.93
C ALA A 171 -19.69 28.18 31.69
N SER A 172 -20.38 28.71 30.68
CA SER A 172 -20.54 30.14 30.48
C SER A 172 -21.28 30.74 31.67
N SER A 173 -20.54 31.36 32.57
CA SER A 173 -21.02 32.26 33.61
C SER A 173 -21.74 33.45 32.97
N GLN A 174 -23.05 33.57 33.19
CA GLN A 174 -23.80 34.75 32.81
C GLN A 174 -23.40 35.96 33.66
N PRO A 175 -23.30 37.18 33.07
CA PRO A 175 -23.08 38.40 33.83
C PRO A 175 -24.38 38.85 34.50
N LYS A 176 -24.34 39.06 35.82
CA LYS A 176 -25.41 39.76 36.56
C LYS A 176 -25.44 41.23 36.13
N SER A 177 -26.52 41.66 35.48
CA SER A 177 -26.79 43.08 35.26
C SER A 177 -27.26 43.73 36.56
N LEU A 178 -26.48 44.69 37.07
CA LEU A 178 -27.01 45.76 37.91
C LEU A 178 -27.65 46.81 37.00
N ASN A 179 -28.87 47.22 37.31
CA ASN A 179 -29.41 48.57 37.10
C ASN A 179 -30.61 48.75 38.04
N GLY A 180 -30.60 49.83 38.82
CA GLY A 180 -31.63 50.14 39.80
C GLY A 180 -32.53 51.32 39.42
N ILE A 181 -33.23 51.78 40.46
CA ILE A 181 -33.83 53.12 40.72
C ILE A 181 -35.38 53.22 40.70
N SER A 182 -35.87 53.71 41.86
CA SER A 182 -37.10 54.45 42.22
C SER A 182 -38.50 53.87 41.93
N ALA A 183 -39.31 53.75 42.99
CA ALA A 183 -40.06 54.88 43.58
C ALA A 183 -40.33 54.63 45.07
#